data_AF-A0A9D6M3P8-F1
#
_entry.id   AF-A0A9D6M3P8-F1
#
_cell.length_a   1.000
_cell.length_b   1.000
_cell.length_c   1.000
_cell.angle_alpha   90.00
_cell.angle_beta   90.00
_cell.angle_gamma   90.00
#
_symmetry.space_group_name_H-M   'P 1'
#
loop_
_entity.id
_entity.type
_entity.pdbx_description
1 polymer ?
#
loop_
_entity_poly.entity_id
_entity_poly.type
_entity_poly.pdbx_seq_one_letter_code
_entity_poly.pdbx_strand_id
1 'polypeptide(L)'
;MRKLDFIAAMALLIAIVGCSTGAPPPPPSGAPLVQRERTATPVPVNDEDALRQLINAEGEAVVQQDIDRLKDLWAADGVVTDANRTPDNPSDDKTWKSWNAIRDRYVNIVFPSNPAFAEHPNTRIT
;
A
#
# COMPACT_ATOMS: atom_id res chain seq x y z
N MET A 1 -35.28 -55.17 18.54
CA MET A 1 -33.84 -55.51 18.53
C MET A 1 -33.26 -55.22 17.15
N ARG A 2 -32.99 -53.94 16.82
CA ARG A 2 -32.42 -53.54 15.51
C ARG A 2 -32.04 -52.06 15.35
N LYS A 3 -32.51 -51.17 16.23
CA LYS A 3 -32.23 -49.72 16.14
C LYS A 3 -31.24 -49.20 17.20
N LEU A 4 -31.11 -49.87 18.34
CA LEU A 4 -30.14 -49.50 19.38
C LEU A 4 -28.71 -49.98 19.06
N ASP A 5 -28.57 -51.13 18.40
CA ASP A 5 -27.25 -51.70 18.07
C ASP A 5 -26.50 -50.90 16.99
N PHE A 6 -27.23 -50.25 16.08
CA PHE A 6 -26.65 -49.40 15.03
C PHE A 6 -26.10 -48.07 15.55
N ILE A 7 -26.67 -47.54 16.64
CA ILE A 7 -26.21 -46.28 17.23
C ILE A 7 -24.90 -46.49 18.00
N ALA A 8 -24.76 -47.62 18.69
CA ALA A 8 -23.53 -47.97 19.39
C ALA A 8 -22.35 -48.24 18.41
N ALA A 9 -22.61 -48.85 17.26
CA ALA A 9 -21.59 -49.11 16.25
C ALA A 9 -21.13 -47.83 15.51
N MET A 10 -22.00 -46.83 15.36
CA MET A 10 -21.67 -45.57 14.68
C MET A 10 -20.97 -44.57 15.60
N ALA A 11 -21.20 -44.63 16.91
CA ALA A 11 -20.53 -43.76 17.89
C ALA A 11 -19.05 -44.13 18.13
N LEU A 12 -18.65 -45.38 17.86
CA LEU A 12 -17.27 -45.85 18.06
C LEU A 12 -16.34 -45.52 16.88
N LEU A 13 -16.89 -45.13 15.72
CA LEU A 13 -16.13 -44.83 14.49
C LEU A 13 -15.66 -43.37 14.37
N ILE A 14 -16.03 -42.49 15.31
CA ILE A 14 -15.68 -41.05 15.29
C ILE A 14 -14.39 -40.75 16.09
N ALA A 15 -13.80 -41.75 16.74
CA ALA A 15 -12.66 -41.56 17.64
C ALA A 15 -11.27 -41.55 16.98
N ILE A 16 -11.15 -41.48 15.64
CA ILE A 16 -9.86 -41.63 14.94
C ILE A 16 -9.55 -40.54 13.89
N VAL A 17 -10.14 -39.35 14.02
CA VAL A 17 -9.62 -38.18 13.28
C VAL A 17 -8.43 -37.62 14.07
N GLY A 18 -7.25 -38.06 13.66
CA GLY A 18 -5.98 -37.77 14.29
C GLY A 18 -5.69 -36.29 14.46
N CYS A 19 -5.09 -35.96 15.60
CA CYS A 19 -4.28 -34.76 15.78
C CYS A 19 -3.10 -34.83 14.81
N SER A 20 -3.24 -34.27 13.60
CA SER A 20 -2.08 -33.80 12.86
C SER A 20 -1.66 -32.47 13.48
N THR A 21 -0.73 -32.53 14.45
CA THR A 21 0.04 -31.38 14.91
C THR A 21 1.03 -31.00 13.81
N GLY A 22 0.53 -30.59 12.65
CA GLY A 22 1.33 -29.92 11.63
C GLY A 22 1.48 -28.48 12.07
N ALA A 23 2.58 -28.15 12.75
CA ALA A 23 2.94 -26.75 12.93
C ALA A 23 2.91 -26.07 11.55
N PRO A 24 2.29 -24.88 11.41
CA PRO A 24 2.35 -24.14 10.16
C PRO A 24 3.83 -23.98 9.77
N PRO A 25 4.17 -24.10 8.48
CA PRO A 25 5.54 -23.90 8.03
C PRO A 25 6.03 -22.55 8.58
N PRO A 26 7.27 -22.47 9.08
CA PRO A 26 7.81 -21.21 9.56
C PRO A 26 7.65 -20.17 8.46
N PRO A 27 7.25 -18.92 8.79
CA PRO A 27 7.18 -17.86 7.80
C PRO A 27 8.51 -17.80 7.04
N PRO A 28 8.49 -17.56 5.72
CA PRO A 28 9.71 -17.46 4.95
C PRO A 28 10.66 -16.49 5.65
N SER A 29 11.84 -16.99 6.00
CA SER A 29 12.89 -16.21 6.65
C SER A 29 13.10 -14.95 5.82
N GLY A 30 12.90 -13.78 6.46
CA GLY A 30 12.78 -12.49 5.78
C GLY A 30 13.85 -12.33 4.73
N ALA A 31 13.45 -12.43 3.45
CA ALA A 31 14.29 -11.93 2.37
C ALA A 31 14.64 -10.49 2.73
N PRO A 32 15.90 -10.06 2.55
CA PRO A 32 16.25 -8.65 2.70
C PRO A 32 15.22 -7.84 1.93
N LEU A 33 14.55 -6.89 2.60
CA LEU A 33 13.76 -5.91 1.89
C LEU A 33 14.69 -5.34 0.83
N VAL A 34 14.36 -5.52 -0.45
CA VAL A 34 15.11 -4.91 -1.53
C VAL A 34 14.97 -3.41 -1.30
N GLN A 35 15.96 -2.81 -0.65
CA GLN A 35 15.99 -1.37 -0.47
C GLN A 35 16.18 -0.80 -1.86
N ARG A 36 15.15 -0.09 -2.32
CA ARG A 36 15.18 0.54 -3.62
C ARG A 36 16.23 1.64 -3.57
N GLU A 37 17.08 1.69 -4.59
CA GLU A 37 18.10 2.72 -4.66
C GLU A 37 17.41 4.08 -4.84
N ARG A 38 17.69 4.97 -3.90
CA ARG A 38 17.03 6.25 -3.73
C ARG A 38 17.99 7.35 -4.13
N THR A 39 17.54 8.30 -4.93
CA THR A 39 18.31 9.51 -5.20
C THR A 39 18.51 10.26 -3.89
N ALA A 40 19.77 10.57 -3.58
CA ALA A 40 20.14 11.37 -2.43
C ALA A 40 19.63 12.80 -2.62
N THR A 41 18.89 13.31 -1.64
CA THR A 41 18.37 14.68 -1.66
C THR A 41 19.39 15.61 -0.99
N PRO A 42 20.06 16.51 -1.73
CA PRO A 42 20.98 17.48 -1.13
C PRO A 42 20.21 18.50 -0.28
N VAL A 43 20.91 19.22 0.61
CA VAL A 43 20.29 20.30 1.37
C VAL A 43 19.84 21.41 0.41
N PRO A 44 18.55 21.81 0.39
CA PRO A 44 18.06 22.84 -0.51
C PRO A 44 18.62 24.22 -0.13
N VAL A 45 18.90 25.04 -1.15
CA VAL A 45 19.48 26.38 -0.98
C VAL A 45 18.39 27.43 -0.71
N ASN A 46 17.17 27.15 -1.14
CA ASN A 46 15.97 27.96 -0.98
C ASN A 46 14.72 27.07 -1.03
N ASP A 47 13.55 27.66 -0.80
CA ASP A 47 12.27 26.93 -0.76
C ASP A 47 11.87 26.38 -2.14
N GLU A 48 12.16 27.09 -3.24
CA GLU A 48 11.84 26.60 -4.58
C GLU A 48 12.59 25.30 -4.90
N ASP A 49 13.88 25.25 -4.54
CA ASP A 49 14.71 24.06 -4.69
C ASP A 49 14.20 22.93 -3.79
N ALA A 50 13.79 23.24 -2.55
CA ALA A 50 13.19 22.26 -1.65
C ALA A 50 11.92 21.65 -2.24
N LEU A 51 11.02 22.48 -2.81
CA LEU A 51 9.79 22.04 -3.45
C LEU A 51 10.06 21.20 -4.70
N ARG A 52 11.04 21.60 -5.55
CA ARG A 52 11.44 20.79 -6.71
C ARG A 52 11.97 19.43 -6.30
N GLN A 53 12.83 19.39 -5.28
CA GLN A 53 13.37 18.15 -4.74
C GLN A 53 12.28 17.24 -4.18
N LEU A 54 11.31 17.79 -3.45
CA LEU A 54 10.16 17.06 -2.91
C LEU A 54 9.33 16.42 -4.03
N ILE A 55 8.99 17.21 -5.06
CA ILE A 55 8.19 16.77 -6.21
C ILE A 55 8.90 15.66 -7.00
N ASN A 56 10.21 15.79 -7.21
CA ASN A 56 11.02 14.76 -7.87
C ASN A 56 11.12 13.49 -7.02
N ALA A 57 11.32 13.62 -5.71
CA ALA A 57 11.37 12.50 -4.78
C ALA A 57 10.06 11.72 -4.72
N GLU A 58 8.91 12.39 -4.81
CA GLU A 58 7.62 11.72 -4.91
C GLU A 58 7.49 10.96 -6.23
N GLY A 59 7.85 11.60 -7.35
CA GLY A 59 7.80 10.97 -8.68
C GLY A 59 8.67 9.70 -8.77
N GLU A 60 9.90 9.77 -8.26
CA GLU A 60 10.79 8.60 -8.13
C GLU A 60 10.14 7.49 -7.29
N ALA A 61 9.60 7.83 -6.12
CA ALA A 61 8.98 6.86 -5.23
C ALA A 61 7.71 6.23 -5.84
N VAL A 62 6.96 6.97 -6.66
CA VAL A 62 5.81 6.45 -7.41
C VAL A 62 6.25 5.42 -8.46
N VAL A 63 7.25 5.74 -9.28
CA VAL A 63 7.78 4.84 -10.33
C VAL A 63 8.37 3.58 -9.71
N GLN A 64 9.10 3.74 -8.61
CA GLN A 64 9.71 2.63 -7.87
C GLN A 64 8.69 1.83 -7.04
N GLN A 65 7.47 2.35 -6.85
CA GLN A 65 6.48 1.83 -5.90
C GLN A 65 7.03 1.75 -4.45
N ASP A 66 7.87 2.72 -4.06
CA ASP A 66 8.47 2.84 -2.73
C ASP A 66 7.50 3.48 -1.73
N ILE A 67 6.61 2.65 -1.17
CA ILE A 67 5.58 3.12 -0.23
C ILE A 67 6.18 3.70 1.06
N ASP A 68 7.35 3.24 1.47
CA ASP A 68 8.02 3.73 2.67
C ASP A 68 8.59 5.12 2.41
N ARG A 69 9.20 5.36 1.24
CA ARG A 69 9.62 6.73 0.86
C ARG A 69 8.41 7.65 0.75
N LEU A 70 7.31 7.22 0.14
CA LEU A 70 6.09 8.03 0.07
C LEU A 70 5.56 8.40 1.47
N LYS A 71 5.60 7.46 2.43
CA LYS A 71 5.20 7.73 3.81
C LYS A 71 6.02 8.86 4.44
N ASP A 72 7.33 8.88 4.20
CA ASP A 72 8.25 9.87 4.76
C ASP A 72 8.05 11.26 4.13
N LEU A 73 7.54 11.33 2.90
CA LEU A 73 7.27 12.61 2.22
C LEU A 73 5.95 13.27 2.65
N TRP A 74 4.95 12.47 3.03
CA TRP A 74 3.63 12.97 3.40
C TRP A 74 3.56 13.36 4.88
N ALA A 75 2.96 14.52 5.15
CA ALA A 75 2.51 14.86 6.50
C ALA A 75 1.45 13.84 6.97
N ALA A 76 1.42 13.57 8.28
CA ALA A 76 0.49 12.60 8.86
C ALA A 76 -0.98 12.92 8.57
N ASP A 77 -1.31 14.20 8.50
CA ASP A 77 -2.61 14.80 8.21
C ASP A 77 -2.74 15.31 6.76
N GLY A 78 -1.84 14.91 5.86
CA GLY A 78 -1.86 15.29 4.45
C GLY A 78 -3.20 15.01 3.75
N VAL A 79 -3.49 15.79 2.72
CA VAL A 79 -4.74 15.70 1.95
C VAL A 79 -4.43 15.71 0.46
N VAL A 80 -5.04 14.78 -0.27
CA VAL A 80 -5.07 14.77 -1.74
C VAL A 80 -6.51 14.94 -2.18
N THR A 81 -6.75 15.89 -3.10
CA THR A 81 -8.05 16.09 -3.74
C THR A 81 -7.89 15.98 -5.25
N ASP A 82 -8.61 15.03 -5.85
CA ASP A 82 -8.72 14.87 -7.30
C ASP A 82 -10.07 15.43 -7.75
N ALA A 83 -10.00 16.46 -8.59
CA ALA A 83 -11.18 17.15 -9.13
C ALA A 83 -11.93 16.34 -10.20
N ASN A 84 -11.57 15.07 -10.44
CA ASN A 84 -12.29 14.15 -11.32
C ASN A 84 -12.54 14.68 -12.76
N ARG A 85 -11.66 15.58 -13.25
CA ARG A 85 -11.75 16.30 -14.54
C ARG A 85 -12.82 17.41 -14.60
N THR A 86 -13.37 17.83 -13.47
CA THR A 86 -14.42 18.84 -13.33
C THR A 86 -14.00 19.89 -12.28
N PRO A 87 -12.96 20.72 -12.55
CA PRO A 87 -12.36 21.62 -11.56
C PRO A 87 -13.34 22.64 -10.95
N ASP A 88 -14.39 23.02 -11.68
CA ASP A 88 -15.40 23.96 -11.22
C ASP A 88 -16.55 23.30 -10.44
N ASN A 89 -16.55 21.96 -10.33
CA ASN A 89 -17.60 21.21 -9.64
C ASN A 89 -17.03 20.43 -8.44
N PRO A 90 -16.92 21.03 -7.25
CA PRO A 90 -16.34 20.35 -6.09
C PRO A 90 -17.20 19.19 -5.56
N SER A 91 -18.44 19.01 -6.04
CA SER A 91 -19.34 17.97 -5.54
C SER A 91 -18.89 16.56 -5.91
N ASP A 92 -18.09 16.41 -6.98
CA ASP A 92 -17.59 15.11 -7.44
C ASP A 92 -16.09 14.89 -7.19
N ASP A 93 -15.47 15.78 -6.41
CA ASP A 93 -14.10 15.65 -5.95
C ASP A 93 -13.89 14.38 -5.12
N LYS A 94 -12.80 13.66 -5.41
CA LYS A 94 -12.34 12.54 -4.58
C LYS A 94 -11.27 13.03 -3.64
N THR A 95 -11.49 12.85 -2.33
CA THR A 95 -10.55 13.31 -1.31
C THR A 95 -10.01 12.15 -0.47
N TRP A 96 -8.69 12.11 -0.28
CA TRP A 96 -8.00 11.20 0.63
C TRP A 96 -7.33 12.02 1.73
N LYS A 97 -7.74 11.79 2.98
CA LYS A 97 -7.26 12.52 4.16
C LYS A 97 -6.43 11.62 5.06
N SER A 98 -5.32 12.12 5.57
CA SER A 98 -4.27 11.40 6.30
C SER A 98 -3.48 10.40 5.46
N TRP A 99 -2.29 10.04 5.97
CA TRP A 99 -1.42 9.04 5.35
C TRP A 99 -2.15 7.72 5.02
N ASN A 100 -3.04 7.24 5.89
CA ASN A 100 -3.71 5.95 5.67
C ASN A 100 -4.58 5.95 4.40
N ALA A 101 -5.30 7.05 4.13
CA ALA A 101 -6.11 7.17 2.93
C ALA A 101 -5.26 7.44 1.69
N ILE A 102 -4.19 8.23 1.83
CA ILE A 102 -3.26 8.51 0.73
C ILE A 102 -2.52 7.22 0.31
N ARG A 103 -2.10 6.40 1.27
CA ARG A 103 -1.53 5.07 1.01
C ARG A 103 -2.50 4.19 0.23
N ASP A 104 -3.78 4.19 0.61
CA ASP A 104 -4.83 3.43 -0.08
C ASP A 104 -4.95 3.87 -1.56
N ARG A 105 -4.90 5.18 -1.82
CA ARG A 105 -4.83 5.73 -3.19
C ARG A 105 -3.63 5.19 -3.97
N TYR A 106 -2.42 5.22 -3.38
CA TYR A 106 -1.25 4.71 -4.09
C TYR A 106 -1.39 3.22 -4.43
N VAL A 107 -1.78 2.40 -3.45
CA VAL A 107 -1.86 0.95 -3.60
C VAL A 107 -2.98 0.51 -4.55
N ASN A 108 -4.14 1.17 -4.51
CA ASN A 108 -5.32 0.71 -5.25
C ASN A 108 -5.55 1.44 -6.57
N ILE A 109 -4.92 2.60 -6.78
CA ILE A 109 -5.18 3.44 -7.98
C ILE A 109 -3.89 3.71 -8.75
N VAL A 110 -2.83 4.18 -8.06
CA VAL A 110 -1.61 4.63 -8.75
C VAL A 110 -0.73 3.45 -9.17
N PHE A 111 -0.32 2.59 -8.24
CA PHE A 111 0.58 1.47 -8.53
C PHE A 111 0.02 0.44 -9.52
N PRO A 112 -1.29 0.10 -9.48
CA PRO A 112 -1.87 -0.80 -10.48
C PRO A 112 -1.79 -0.26 -11.91
N SER A 113 -1.66 1.07 -12.08
CA SER A 113 -1.44 1.70 -13.38
C SER A 113 0.00 1.53 -13.91
N ASN A 114 0.89 0.94 -13.10
CA ASN A 114 2.31 0.67 -13.38
C ASN A 114 3.05 1.86 -14.03
N PRO A 115 3.18 3.00 -13.34
CA PRO A 115 3.82 4.19 -13.88
C PRO A 115 5.30 3.92 -14.19
N ALA A 116 5.69 4.11 -15.46
CA ALA A 116 7.08 3.94 -15.90
C ALA A 116 7.92 5.21 -15.77
N PHE A 117 7.26 6.38 -15.70
CA PHE A 117 7.86 7.68 -15.51
C PHE A 117 6.88 8.59 -14.75
N ALA A 118 7.41 9.61 -14.08
CA ALA A 118 6.64 10.65 -13.42
C ALA A 118 7.24 12.00 -13.81
N GLU A 119 6.46 12.81 -14.54
CA GLU A 119 6.87 14.13 -15.00
C GLU A 119 5.90 15.19 -14.49
N HIS A 120 6.40 16.41 -14.38
CA HIS A 120 5.70 17.55 -13.79
C HIS A 120 5.65 18.74 -14.77
N PRO A 121 5.09 18.56 -15.99
CA PRO A 121 5.25 19.52 -17.08
C PRO A 121 4.55 20.86 -16.85
N ASN A 122 3.54 20.88 -15.98
CA ASN A 122 2.71 22.06 -15.71
C ASN A 122 2.97 22.67 -14.32
N THR A 123 4.09 22.33 -13.68
CA THR A 123 4.39 22.83 -12.34
C THR A 123 5.02 24.22 -12.39
N ARG A 124 4.38 25.18 -11.71
CA ARG A 124 4.90 26.54 -11.51
C ARG A 124 5.22 26.71 -10.03
N ILE A 125 6.47 27.00 -9.72
CA ILE A 125 6.98 27.30 -8.38
C ILE A 125 7.52 28.73 -8.48
N THR A 126 6.98 29.63 -7.66
CA THR A 126 7.24 31.09 -7.68
C THR A 126 7.18 31.65 -6.28
#